data_AF-A0A4R0EKL5-F1
#
_entry.id   AF-A0A4R0EKL5-F1
#
_cell.length_a   1.000
_cell.length_b   1.000
_cell.length_c   1.000
_cell.angle_alpha   90.00
_cell.angle_beta   90.00
_cell.angle_gamma   90.00
#
_symmetry.space_group_name_H-M   'P 1'
#
loop_
_entity.id
_entity.type
_entity.pdbx_description
1 polymer ?
#
loop_
_entity_poly.entity_id
_entity_poly.type
_entity_poly.pdbx_seq_one_letter_code
_entity_poly.pdbx_strand_id
1 'polypeptide(L)'
;MKKHVPAKGRPPKLSLEDQVLLCLSYWREYRTLFHVATSYGVSEPTASRIVRHVEDCLIQSNLFNLPKSLCAATPGISARASDKIEC
;
A
#
# COMPACT_ATOMS: atom_id res chain seq x y z
N MET A 1 9.13 17.80 8.29
CA MET A 1 10.43 17.08 8.20
C MET A 1 10.44 16.25 6.91
N LYS A 2 11.09 16.75 5.85
CA LYS A 2 11.20 16.03 4.56
C LYS A 2 12.41 15.10 4.65
N LYS A 3 12.19 13.80 4.78
CA LYS A 3 13.29 12.82 4.84
C LYS A 3 13.80 12.60 3.41
N HIS A 4 14.99 13.14 3.12
CA HIS A 4 15.76 12.78 1.93
C HIS A 4 16.26 11.34 2.11
N VAL A 5 15.68 10.42 1.35
CA VAL A 5 16.19 9.05 1.17
C VAL A 5 17.39 9.13 0.22
N PRO A 6 18.51 8.43 0.51
CA PRO A 6 19.74 8.53 -0.26
C PRO A 6 19.52 8.09 -1.72
N ALA A 7 19.76 9.01 -2.65
CA ALA A 7 19.66 8.77 -4.08
C ALA A 7 20.83 7.88 -4.55
N LYS A 8 20.59 6.58 -4.63
CA LYS A 8 21.44 5.64 -5.37
C LYS A 8 20.68 5.17 -6.62
N GLY A 9 20.45 6.08 -7.58
CA GLY A 9 19.84 5.76 -8.88
C GLY A 9 19.06 6.91 -9.53
N ARG A 10 18.60 6.68 -10.77
CA ARG A 10 17.70 7.57 -11.52
C ARG A 10 16.48 7.89 -10.64
N PRO A 11 16.09 9.16 -10.47
CA PRO A 11 14.93 9.50 -9.66
C PRO A 11 13.70 8.75 -10.21
N PRO A 12 12.89 8.13 -9.33
CA PRO A 12 11.66 7.51 -9.76
C PRO A 12 10.81 8.58 -10.45
N LYS A 13 10.29 8.28 -11.64
CA LYS A 13 9.43 9.20 -12.41
C LYS A 13 8.14 9.56 -11.66
N LEU A 14 7.78 8.79 -10.63
CA LEU A 14 6.59 8.94 -9.81
C LEU A 14 6.97 9.25 -8.36
N SER A 15 6.21 10.14 -7.74
CA SER A 15 6.33 10.42 -6.31
C SER A 15 5.99 9.18 -5.47
N LEU A 16 6.37 9.19 -4.19
CA LEU A 16 6.01 8.09 -3.27
C LEU A 16 4.48 7.98 -3.13
N GLU A 17 3.79 9.11 -3.12
CA GLU A 17 2.33 9.20 -3.03
C GLU A 17 1.67 8.52 -4.23
N ASP A 18 2.16 8.80 -5.45
CA ASP A 18 1.65 8.16 -6.67
C ASP A 18 1.92 6.66 -6.72
N GLN A 19 3.05 6.22 -6.16
CA GLN A 19 3.40 4.80 -6.07
C GLN A 19 2.42 4.04 -5.16
N VAL A 20 2.09 4.62 -4.00
CA VAL A 20 1.10 4.05 -3.08
C VAL A 20 -0.30 4.11 -3.70
N LEU A 21 -0.66 5.22 -4.34
CA LEU A 21 -1.96 5.38 -4.97
C LEU A 21 -2.16 4.36 -6.11
N LEU A 22 -1.15 4.12 -6.94
CA LEU A 22 -1.15 3.09 -7.97
C LEU A 22 -1.41 1.70 -7.37
N CYS A 23 -0.75 1.37 -6.25
CA CYS A 23 -0.92 0.10 -5.56
C CYS A 23 -2.34 -0.06 -4.97
N LEU A 24 -2.87 1.00 -4.35
CA LEU A 24 -4.23 1.00 -3.80
C LEU A 24 -5.30 0.91 -4.90
N SER A 25 -5.12 1.58 -6.04
CA SER A 25 -6.00 1.45 -7.21
C SER A 25 -6.03 0.02 -7.73
N TYR A 26 -4.87 -0.64 -7.77
CA TYR A 26 -4.77 -2.05 -8.16
C TYR A 26 -5.53 -2.98 -7.20
N TRP A 27 -5.38 -2.80 -5.89
CA TRP A 27 -6.09 -3.63 -4.89
C TRP A 27 -7.59 -3.38 -4.79
N ARG A 28 -8.04 -2.12 -4.95
CA ARG A 28 -9.44 -1.76 -4.77
C ARG A 28 -10.31 -2.10 -5.97
N GLU A 29 -9.80 -1.91 -7.18
CA GLU A 29 -10.60 -2.03 -8.42
C GLU A 29 -10.27 -3.30 -9.22
N TYR A 30 -9.36 -4.16 -8.74
CA TYR A 30 -8.90 -5.38 -9.43
C TYR A 30 -8.49 -5.16 -10.91
N ARG A 31 -8.19 -3.92 -11.31
CA ARG A 31 -7.80 -3.57 -12.68
C ARG A 31 -6.44 -4.16 -13.00
N THR A 32 -6.20 -4.52 -14.27
CA THR A 32 -4.88 -5.00 -14.69
C THR A 32 -3.82 -3.91 -14.53
N LEU A 33 -2.59 -4.30 -14.19
CA LEU A 33 -1.47 -3.37 -14.00
C LEU A 33 -1.22 -2.50 -15.24
N PHE A 34 -1.48 -3.02 -16.44
CA PHE A 34 -1.38 -2.27 -17.68
C PHE A 34 -2.32 -1.04 -17.72
N HIS A 35 -3.59 -1.20 -17.35
CA HIS A 35 -4.56 -0.10 -17.37
C HIS A 35 -4.25 0.95 -16.30
N VAL A 36 -3.87 0.49 -15.11
CA VAL A 36 -3.47 1.39 -14.02
C VAL A 36 -2.20 2.13 -14.43
N ALA A 37 -1.16 1.42 -14.88
CA ALA A 37 0.11 2.00 -15.34
C ALA A 37 -0.08 3.07 -16.42
N THR A 38 -0.96 2.80 -17.39
CA THR A 38 -1.32 3.74 -18.47
C THR A 38 -1.89 5.04 -17.92
N SER A 39 -2.74 4.96 -16.88
CA SER A 39 -3.33 6.15 -16.24
C SER A 39 -2.28 7.04 -15.55
N TYR A 40 -1.17 6.44 -15.10
CA TYR A 40 -0.05 7.13 -14.45
C TYR A 40 1.14 7.40 -15.40
N GLY A 41 1.01 7.12 -16.71
CA GLY A 41 2.09 7.35 -17.68
C GLY A 41 3.34 6.49 -17.47
N VAL A 42 3.21 5.34 -16.80
CA VAL A 42 4.30 4.37 -16.60
C VAL A 42 4.07 3.11 -17.40
N SER A 43 5.15 2.37 -17.67
CA SER A 43 5.02 1.06 -18.29
C SER A 43 4.55 0.02 -17.27
N GLU A 44 3.84 -1.00 -17.74
CA GLU A 44 3.41 -2.15 -16.92
C GLU A 44 4.53 -2.77 -16.07
N PRO A 45 5.75 -3.06 -16.59
CA PRO A 45 6.82 -3.60 -15.76
C PRO A 45 7.30 -2.63 -14.68
N THR A 46 7.18 -1.32 -14.89
CA THR A 46 7.45 -0.32 -13.85
C THR A 46 6.37 -0.36 -12.76
N ALA A 47 5.09 -0.45 -13.14
CA ALA A 47 3.99 -0.62 -12.18
C ALA A 47 4.13 -1.90 -11.33
N SER A 48 4.51 -3.02 -11.96
CA SER A 48 4.80 -4.28 -11.24
C SER A 48 5.93 -4.12 -10.20
N ARG A 49 6.98 -3.38 -10.53
CA ARG A 49 8.09 -3.11 -9.58
C ARG A 49 7.62 -2.23 -8.42
N ILE A 50 6.77 -1.25 -8.68
CA ILE A 50 6.20 -0.37 -7.66
C ILE A 50 5.35 -1.16 -6.68
N VAL A 51 4.43 -2.00 -7.17
CA VAL A 51 3.56 -2.81 -6.30
C VAL A 51 4.38 -3.73 -5.41
N ARG A 52 5.38 -4.43 -5.96
CA ARG A 52 6.30 -5.25 -5.17
C ARG A 52 7.07 -4.45 -4.13
N HIS A 53 7.56 -3.27 -4.49
CA HIS A 53 8.27 -2.41 -3.55
C HIS A 53 7.37 -1.95 -2.39
N VAL A 54 6.14 -1.55 -2.68
CA VAL A 54 5.16 -1.15 -1.65
C VAL A 54 4.81 -2.35 -0.76
N GLU A 55 4.60 -3.53 -1.33
CA GLU A 55 4.36 -4.77 -0.60
C GLU A 55 5.53 -5.13 0.33
N ASP A 56 6.76 -5.10 -0.18
CA ASP A 56 7.98 -5.35 0.60
C ASP A 56 8.10 -4.36 1.77
N CYS A 57 7.83 -3.08 1.54
CA CYS A 57 7.82 -2.06 2.60
C CYS A 57 6.75 -2.33 3.66
N LEU A 58 5.55 -2.76 3.25
CA LEU A 58 4.47 -3.10 4.17
C LEU A 58 4.81 -4.35 4.99
N ILE A 59 5.38 -5.38 4.38
CA ILE A 59 5.86 -6.58 5.07
C ILE A 59 6.96 -6.21 6.08
N GLN A 60 7.94 -5.41 5.67
CA GLN A 60 9.02 -4.93 6.54
C GLN A 60 8.51 -4.09 7.71
N SER A 61 7.44 -3.31 7.50
CA SER A 61 6.84 -2.51 8.57
C SER A 61 6.27 -3.36 9.71
N ASN A 62 5.94 -4.63 9.45
CA ASN A 62 5.30 -5.56 10.40
C ASN A 62 3.97 -5.08 11.02
N LEU A 63 3.48 -3.89 10.66
CA LEU A 63 2.23 -3.29 11.17
C LEU A 63 0.99 -3.89 10.51
N PHE A 64 1.14 -4.43 9.31
CA PHE A 64 0.05 -4.98 8.49
C PHE A 64 0.09 -6.51 8.41
N ASN A 65 0.91 -7.15 9.25
CA ASN A 65 0.87 -8.60 9.36
C ASN A 65 -0.50 -9.03 9.87
N LEU A 66 -1.20 -9.82 9.06
CA LEU A 66 -2.44 -10.46 9.49
C LEU A 66 -2.14 -11.24 10.77
N PRO A 67 -2.90 -11.06 11.87
CA PRO A 67 -2.75 -11.91 13.04
C PRO A 67 -3.00 -13.35 12.60
N LYS A 68 -1.95 -14.16 12.56
CA LYS A 68 -2.01 -15.58 12.17
C LYS A 68 -2.78 -16.44 13.19
N SER A 69 -3.36 -15.82 14.21
CA SER A 69 -4.10 -16.48 15.29
C SER A 69 -5.50 -15.88 15.45
N LEU A 70 -6.46 -16.35 14.66
CA LEU A 70 -7.87 -16.36 15.08
C LEU A 70 -8.20 -17.65 15.87
N CYS A 71 -7.23 -18.14 16.66
CA CYS A 71 -7.39 -19.28 17.57
C CYS A 71 -6.54 -19.07 18.84
N ALA A 72 -6.64 -17.90 19.47
CA ALA A 72 -6.25 -17.74 20.86
C ALA A 72 -7.36 -16.95 21.55
N ALA A 73 -8.28 -17.69 22.15
CA ALA A 73 -9.31 -17.17 23.03
C ALA A 73 -8.66 -16.23 24.06
N THR A 74 -9.02 -14.96 24.00
CA THR A 74 -8.94 -14.07 25.15
C THR A 74 -10.34 -13.51 25.37
N PRO A 75 -11.07 -14.02 26.39
CA PRO A 75 -12.29 -13.37 26.84
C PRO A 75 -11.88 -12.15 27.68
N GLY A 76 -12.01 -10.94 27.15
CA GLY A 76 -11.61 -9.76 27.91
C GLY A 76 -11.59 -8.43 27.18
N ILE A 77 -12.77 -7.95 26.77
CA ILE A 77 -13.24 -6.56 26.93
C ILE A 77 -12.30 -5.43 26.43
N SER A 78 -12.62 -4.89 25.25
CA SER A 78 -13.01 -3.47 25.11
C SER A 78 -13.60 -3.24 23.71
N ALA A 79 -14.87 -3.61 23.58
CA ALA A 79 -15.75 -2.99 22.60
C ALA A 79 -16.34 -1.72 23.25
N ARG A 80 -15.99 -0.56 22.71
CA ARG A 80 -16.79 0.68 22.75
C ARG A 80 -16.43 1.44 21.47
N ALA A 81 -17.31 1.40 20.47
CA ALA A 81 -18.37 2.40 20.23
C ALA A 81 -17.77 3.68 19.62
N SER A 82 -18.29 4.30 18.58
CA SER A 82 -19.48 4.13 17.75
C SER A 82 -19.30 5.07 16.56
N ASP A 83 -19.95 4.73 15.46
CA ASP A 83 -20.65 5.60 14.51
C ASP A 83 -20.28 7.09 14.44
N LYS A 84 -19.79 7.49 13.25
CA LYS A 84 -20.37 8.52 12.35
C LYS A 84 -19.23 9.02 11.46
N ILE A 85 -19.35 8.83 10.14
CA ILE A 85 -19.47 9.92 9.16
C ILE A 85 -20.20 9.32 7.96
N GLU A 86 -21.53 9.43 8.02
CA GLU A 86 -22.33 9.78 6.85
C GLU A 86 -22.30 11.31 6.77
N CYS A 87 -21.77 11.83 5.65
CA CYS A 87 -22.29 12.99 4.96
C CYS A 87 -21.84 12.90 3.49
#